data_AF-A0A8H6SIW0-F1
#
_entry.id   AF-A0A8H6SIW0-F1
#
_cell.length_a   1.000
_cell.length_b   1.000
_cell.length_c   1.000
_cell.angle_alpha   90.00
_cell.angle_beta   90.00
_cell.angle_gamma   90.00
#
_symmetry.space_group_name_H-M   'P 1'
#
loop_
_entity.id
_entity.type
_entity.pdbx_description
1 polymer ?
#
loop_
_entity_poly.entity_id
_entity_poly.type
_entity_poly.pdbx_seq_one_letter_code
_entity_poly.pdbx_strand_id
1 'polypeptide(L)'
;MKFTLMSTVFLAAATSVFATPMAPVKRGVNPSQVLDFGVARGKNPTGTGDCSGLRGIKIPCSCPPTRADFINSLNANVKAGHDIHNPAVPAPFPSDNSIRSQITRLQTQISSLQNLRGPGVGCPAVSTNWNDKLAQLIARQKRDDGEDDHDDEDFGFDDEVDDEFEDDEE
;
A
#
# COMPACT_ATOMS: atom_id res chain seq x y z
N MET A 1 1.01 -21.79 84.90
CA MET A 1 2.12 -21.88 83.93
C MET A 1 1.93 -20.78 82.89
N LYS A 2 2.97 -20.00 82.61
CA LYS A 2 3.07 -18.98 81.54
C LYS A 2 3.04 -19.64 80.15
N PHE A 3 2.68 -18.89 79.10
CA PHE A 3 3.23 -18.82 77.71
C PHE A 3 2.11 -18.27 76.78
N THR A 4 2.07 -17.00 76.36
CA THR A 4 2.88 -16.24 75.37
C THR A 4 2.03 -15.93 74.12
N LEU A 5 2.02 -14.64 73.77
CA LEU A 5 1.50 -13.97 72.56
C LEU A 5 1.82 -14.68 71.23
N MET A 6 0.92 -14.53 70.23
CA MET A 6 1.38 -14.07 68.91
C MET A 6 0.25 -13.43 68.07
N SER A 7 0.59 -12.27 67.53
CA SER A 7 -0.18 -11.38 66.66
C SER A 7 0.26 -11.61 65.21
N THR A 8 -0.67 -11.66 64.26
CA THR A 8 -0.37 -11.52 62.83
C THR A 8 -1.42 -10.64 62.15
N VAL A 9 -1.03 -9.40 61.89
CA VAL A 9 -1.75 -8.46 61.02
C VAL A 9 -1.33 -8.76 59.58
N PHE A 10 -2.25 -9.25 58.75
CA PHE A 10 -2.05 -9.34 57.31
C PHE A 10 -2.40 -8.00 56.65
N LEU A 11 -1.38 -7.26 56.22
CA LEU A 11 -1.52 -6.05 55.43
C LEU A 11 -1.44 -6.42 53.93
N ALA A 12 -2.58 -6.49 53.25
CA ALA A 12 -2.63 -6.69 51.80
C ALA A 12 -2.51 -5.34 51.08
N ALA A 13 -1.31 -5.01 50.60
CA ALA A 13 -1.11 -3.87 49.72
C ALA A 13 -1.48 -4.26 48.28
N ALA A 14 -2.65 -3.83 47.81
CA ALA A 14 -3.06 -3.96 46.42
C ALA A 14 -2.37 -2.90 45.56
N THR A 15 -1.36 -3.30 44.77
CA THR A 15 -0.72 -2.44 43.78
C THR A 15 -1.54 -2.44 42.49
N SER A 16 -2.32 -1.39 42.27
CA SER A 16 -3.05 -1.16 41.02
C SER A 16 -2.09 -0.71 39.91
N VAL A 17 -1.85 -1.57 38.93
CA VAL A 17 -1.17 -1.20 37.67
C VAL A 17 -2.16 -0.48 36.77
N PHE A 18 -2.09 0.85 36.70
CA PHE A 18 -2.83 1.62 35.70
C PHE A 18 -2.13 1.42 34.34
N ALA A 19 -2.72 0.58 33.49
CA ALA A 19 -2.37 0.54 32.07
C ALA A 19 -2.80 1.86 31.44
N THR A 20 -1.86 2.77 31.21
CA THR A 20 -2.13 3.95 30.39
C THR A 20 -2.42 3.47 28.97
N PRO A 21 -3.59 3.78 28.38
CA PRO A 21 -3.79 3.49 26.98
C PRO A 21 -2.79 4.34 26.19
N MET A 22 -1.78 3.70 25.61
CA MET A 22 -0.95 4.34 24.60
C MET A 22 -1.89 4.70 23.44
N ALA A 23 -2.26 5.98 23.36
CA ALA A 23 -2.91 6.49 22.17
C ALA A 23 -2.03 6.09 20.98
N PRO A 24 -2.58 5.45 19.93
CA PRO A 24 -1.79 5.10 18.77
C PRO A 24 -1.19 6.39 18.23
N VAL A 25 0.12 6.55 18.35
CA VAL A 25 0.85 7.61 17.69
C VAL A 25 0.67 7.34 16.21
N LYS A 26 -0.29 8.03 15.58
CA LYS A 26 -0.40 8.09 14.13
C LYS A 26 0.90 8.73 13.65
N ARG A 27 1.90 7.90 13.36
CA ARG A 27 3.18 8.34 12.82
C ARG A 27 2.86 9.04 11.50
N GLY A 28 3.44 10.23 11.33
CA GLY A 28 3.40 10.92 10.05
C GLY A 28 3.94 10.03 8.94
N VAL A 29 3.48 10.27 7.72
CA VAL A 29 3.95 9.61 6.51
C VAL A 29 5.46 9.77 6.40
N ASN A 30 6.18 8.66 6.26
CA ASN A 30 7.60 8.70 6.00
C ASN A 30 7.85 9.19 4.56
N PRO A 31 8.55 10.33 4.35
CA PRO A 31 8.79 10.88 3.00
C PRO A 31 9.51 9.93 2.04
N SER A 32 10.27 8.97 2.55
CA SER A 32 10.96 7.94 1.75
C SER A 32 10.01 6.87 1.21
N GLN A 33 8.82 6.71 1.81
CA GLN A 33 7.77 5.81 1.32
C GLN A 33 6.87 6.48 0.28
N VAL A 34 7.05 7.78 0.06
CA VAL A 34 6.36 8.53 -0.99
C VAL A 34 7.15 8.40 -2.29
N LEU A 35 6.50 7.91 -3.32
CA LEU A 35 7.12 7.70 -4.62
C LEU A 35 7.37 9.04 -5.31
N ASP A 36 8.45 9.12 -6.09
CA ASP A 36 8.63 10.23 -6.99
C ASP A 36 7.54 10.24 -8.07
N PHE A 37 7.16 11.43 -8.55
CA PHE A 37 6.13 11.56 -9.59
C PHE A 37 6.59 10.97 -10.92
N GLY A 38 7.89 11.01 -11.24
CA GLY A 38 8.43 10.54 -12.53
C GLY A 38 8.01 11.38 -13.74
N VAL A 39 7.25 12.45 -13.54
CA VAL A 39 6.87 13.45 -14.54
C VAL A 39 7.25 14.82 -13.98
N ALA A 40 8.02 15.60 -14.75
CA ALA A 40 8.38 16.95 -14.34
C ALA A 40 7.17 17.89 -14.48
N ARG A 41 6.95 18.73 -13.47
CA ARG A 41 5.98 19.82 -13.55
C ARG A 41 6.36 20.79 -14.67
N GLY A 42 5.38 21.26 -15.43
CA GLY A 42 5.62 22.24 -16.48
C GLY A 42 6.28 21.66 -17.74
N LYS A 43 6.29 20.33 -17.92
CA LYS A 43 6.90 19.69 -19.09
C LYS A 43 6.18 20.07 -20.38
N ASN A 44 6.92 20.57 -21.38
CA ASN A 44 6.42 20.92 -22.72
C ASN A 44 5.11 21.75 -22.70
N PRO A 45 5.16 23.01 -22.21
CA PRO A 45 3.98 23.86 -22.16
C PRO A 45 3.52 24.22 -23.58
N THR A 46 2.22 24.12 -23.84
CA THR A 46 1.62 24.47 -25.16
C THR A 46 1.25 25.95 -25.29
N GLY A 47 1.35 26.72 -24.21
CA GLY A 47 0.89 28.12 -24.15
C GLY A 47 -0.61 28.29 -23.85
N THR A 48 -1.39 27.21 -23.78
CA THR A 48 -2.84 27.23 -23.47
C THR A 48 -3.16 26.83 -22.02
N GLY A 49 -2.14 26.65 -21.18
CA GLY A 49 -2.29 26.16 -19.79
C GLY A 49 -2.09 24.65 -19.62
N ASP A 50 -1.88 23.92 -20.72
CA ASP A 50 -1.63 22.49 -20.74
C ASP A 50 -0.14 22.17 -20.87
N CYS A 51 0.25 21.09 -20.19
CA CYS A 51 1.59 20.51 -20.20
C CYS A 51 1.50 19.01 -20.52
N SER A 52 2.64 18.41 -20.87
CA SER A 52 2.73 16.98 -21.20
C SER A 52 2.96 16.12 -19.96
N GLY A 53 1.99 15.28 -19.64
CA GLY A 53 2.10 14.25 -18.63
C GLY A 53 2.79 12.97 -19.15
N LEU A 54 2.53 11.87 -18.45
CA LEU A 54 2.96 10.55 -18.87
C LEU A 54 2.46 10.25 -20.30
N ARG A 55 3.34 9.72 -21.16
CA ARG A 55 3.05 9.39 -22.56
C ARG A 55 2.50 10.56 -23.40
N GLY A 56 2.76 11.80 -23.01
CA GLY A 56 2.34 12.99 -23.77
C GLY A 56 0.86 13.36 -23.59
N ILE A 57 0.16 12.75 -22.63
CA ILE A 57 -1.23 13.10 -22.32
C ILE A 57 -1.26 14.51 -21.73
N LYS A 58 -2.18 15.36 -22.18
CA LYS A 58 -2.33 16.73 -21.67
C LYS A 58 -2.77 16.72 -20.21
N ILE A 59 -2.04 17.47 -19.39
CA ILE A 59 -2.32 17.69 -17.97
C ILE A 59 -2.22 19.19 -17.66
N PRO A 60 -2.87 19.68 -16.59
CA PRO A 60 -2.65 21.06 -16.14
C PRO A 60 -1.17 21.31 -15.82
N CYS A 61 -0.61 22.44 -16.22
CA CYS A 61 0.79 22.77 -15.92
C CYS A 61 1.12 22.94 -14.43
N SER A 62 0.10 23.08 -13.58
CA SER A 62 0.25 23.01 -12.12
C SER A 62 0.50 21.60 -11.58
N CYS A 63 0.40 20.57 -12.43
CA CYS A 63 0.57 19.17 -12.06
C CYS A 63 1.87 18.59 -12.63
N PRO A 64 2.58 17.74 -11.86
CA PRO A 64 2.32 17.41 -10.45
C PRO A 64 2.57 18.60 -9.50
N PRO A 65 1.99 18.59 -8.28
CA PRO A 65 2.28 19.59 -7.25
C PRO A 65 3.75 19.52 -6.81
N THR A 66 4.21 20.45 -5.96
CA THR A 66 5.53 20.26 -5.35
C THR A 66 5.51 19.04 -4.43
N ARG A 67 6.66 18.36 -4.29
CA ARG A 67 6.77 17.18 -3.42
C ARG A 67 6.43 17.52 -1.96
N ALA A 68 6.82 18.71 -1.50
CA ALA A 68 6.52 19.19 -0.15
C ALA A 68 5.01 19.40 0.05
N ASP A 69 4.33 20.09 -0.87
CA ASP A 69 2.88 20.32 -0.78
C ASP A 69 2.10 19.01 -0.80
N PHE A 70 2.50 18.07 -1.65
CA PHE A 70 1.89 16.76 -1.71
C PHE A 70 2.07 15.97 -0.41
N ILE A 71 3.29 15.93 0.15
CA ILE A 71 3.55 15.24 1.42
C ILE A 71 2.76 15.87 2.56
N ASN A 72 2.61 17.19 2.59
CA ASN A 72 1.79 17.88 3.59
C ASN A 72 0.32 17.48 3.48
N SER A 73 -0.24 17.45 2.26
CA SER A 73 -1.61 16.98 2.02
C SER A 73 -1.79 15.51 2.40
N LEU A 74 -0.87 14.65 2.00
CA LEU A 74 -0.92 13.21 2.30
C LEU A 74 -0.83 12.96 3.80
N ASN A 75 0.02 13.69 4.52
CA ASN A 75 0.07 13.65 5.98
C ASN A 75 -1.26 14.03 6.63
N ALA A 76 -1.93 15.06 6.12
CA ALA A 76 -3.24 15.47 6.62
C ALA A 76 -4.28 14.36 6.39
N ASN A 77 -4.30 13.74 5.20
CA ASN A 77 -5.21 12.65 4.85
C ASN A 77 -4.99 11.42 5.74
N VAL A 78 -3.74 10.97 5.89
CA VAL A 78 -3.40 9.81 6.73
C VAL A 78 -3.70 10.08 8.20
N LYS A 79 -3.46 11.30 8.69
CA LYS A 79 -3.82 11.71 10.05
C LYS A 79 -5.34 11.67 10.27
N ALA A 80 -6.12 12.13 9.29
CA ALA A 80 -7.59 12.06 9.30
C ALA A 80 -8.12 10.62 9.11
N GLY A 81 -7.35 9.75 8.46
CA GLY A 81 -7.75 8.39 8.07
C GLY A 81 -8.52 8.33 6.74
N HIS A 82 -8.73 9.46 6.09
CA HIS A 82 -9.44 9.63 4.82
C HIS A 82 -8.93 10.88 4.10
N ASP A 83 -9.22 11.02 2.80
CA ASP A 83 -8.90 12.24 2.07
C ASP A 83 -9.72 13.43 2.61
N ILE A 84 -9.06 14.47 3.14
CA ILE A 84 -9.73 15.58 3.85
C ILE A 84 -10.75 16.33 2.98
N HIS A 85 -10.56 16.31 1.66
CA HIS A 85 -11.45 16.92 0.68
C HIS A 85 -12.36 15.90 -0.03
N ASN A 86 -12.26 14.62 0.32
CA ASN A 86 -13.16 13.56 -0.13
C ASN A 86 -13.26 12.46 0.95
N PRO A 87 -14.03 12.67 2.03
CA PRO A 87 -14.04 11.77 3.19
C PRO A 87 -14.53 10.35 2.92
N ALA A 88 -15.19 10.12 1.78
CA ALA A 88 -15.60 8.79 1.35
C ALA A 88 -14.41 7.90 0.92
N VAL A 89 -13.25 8.50 0.66
CA VAL A 89 -12.04 7.77 0.25
C VAL A 89 -11.12 7.60 1.46
N PRO A 90 -10.87 6.35 1.91
CA PRO A 90 -9.98 6.09 3.02
C PRO A 90 -8.52 6.33 2.62
N ALA A 91 -7.69 6.74 3.59
CA ALA A 91 -6.27 7.01 3.37
C ALA A 91 -5.36 6.09 4.22
N PRO A 92 -5.40 4.76 4.01
CA PRO A 92 -4.54 3.83 4.74
C PRO A 92 -3.08 4.00 4.30
N PHE A 93 -2.17 4.05 5.27
CA PHE A 93 -0.73 4.18 4.99
C PHE A 93 0.08 3.22 5.88
N PRO A 94 0.06 1.90 5.58
CA PRO A 94 0.80 0.91 6.35
C PRO A 94 2.31 1.16 6.27
N SER A 95 3.05 0.84 7.33
CA SER A 95 4.49 1.13 7.43
C SER A 95 5.40 -0.03 7.04
N ASP A 96 4.88 -1.24 6.89
CA ASP A 96 5.66 -2.43 6.56
C ASP A 96 6.06 -2.48 5.08
N ASN A 97 6.96 -3.40 4.76
CA ASN A 97 7.57 -3.50 3.44
C ASN A 97 6.93 -4.57 2.54
N SER A 98 5.82 -5.20 2.94
CA SER A 98 5.14 -6.18 2.08
C SER A 98 4.65 -5.55 0.77
N ILE A 99 4.52 -6.37 -0.28
CA ILE A 99 4.01 -5.89 -1.58
C ILE A 99 2.59 -5.35 -1.42
N ARG A 100 1.74 -6.03 -0.64
CA ARG A 100 0.38 -5.58 -0.31
C ARG A 100 0.35 -4.18 0.33
N SER A 101 1.26 -3.90 1.25
CA SER A 101 1.38 -2.58 1.87
C SER A 101 1.95 -1.53 0.92
N GLN A 102 2.86 -1.90 0.01
CA GLN A 102 3.31 -1.02 -1.06
C GLN A 102 2.18 -0.64 -2.02
N ILE A 103 1.35 -1.61 -2.43
CA ILE A 103 0.15 -1.38 -3.26
C ILE A 103 -0.80 -0.42 -2.54
N THR A 104 -1.10 -0.70 -1.27
CA THR A 104 -2.02 0.12 -0.47
C THR A 104 -1.52 1.57 -0.36
N ARG A 105 -0.23 1.78 -0.05
CA ARG A 105 0.35 3.14 0.00
C ARG A 105 0.29 3.84 -1.36
N LEU A 106 0.51 3.13 -2.46
CA LEU A 106 0.49 3.72 -3.79
C LEU A 106 -0.94 4.10 -4.21
N GLN A 107 -1.93 3.27 -3.90
CA GLN A 107 -3.34 3.59 -4.11
C GLN A 107 -3.77 4.82 -3.28
N THR A 108 -3.34 4.91 -2.02
CA THR A 108 -3.55 6.09 -1.18
C THR A 108 -2.88 7.33 -1.75
N GLN A 109 -1.66 7.22 -2.27
CA GLN A 109 -0.99 8.35 -2.93
C GLN A 109 -1.75 8.81 -4.19
N ILE A 110 -2.22 7.88 -5.03
CA ILE A 110 -3.00 8.20 -6.24
C ILE A 110 -4.32 8.90 -5.89
N SER A 111 -5.08 8.36 -4.94
CA SER A 111 -6.34 8.97 -4.51
C SER A 111 -6.14 10.35 -3.90
N SER A 112 -5.17 10.51 -2.99
CA SER A 112 -4.83 11.81 -2.41
C SER A 112 -4.39 12.83 -3.47
N LEU A 113 -3.69 12.42 -4.53
CA LEU A 113 -3.33 13.29 -5.66
C LEU A 113 -4.56 13.77 -6.44
N GLN A 114 -5.55 12.88 -6.64
CA GLN A 114 -6.79 13.19 -7.35
C GLN A 114 -7.77 14.01 -6.51
N ASN A 115 -7.67 13.94 -5.17
CA ASN A 115 -8.56 14.61 -4.22
C ASN A 115 -7.90 15.81 -3.51
N LEU A 116 -6.88 16.45 -4.10
CA LEU A 116 -6.15 17.55 -3.45
C LEU A 116 -7.00 18.76 -3.07
N ARG A 117 -8.11 19.03 -3.77
CA ARG A 117 -8.95 20.21 -3.54
C ARG A 117 -10.45 19.91 -3.49
N GLY A 118 -10.85 18.66 -3.68
CA GLY A 118 -12.23 18.22 -3.75
C GLY A 118 -12.34 16.83 -4.38
N PRO A 119 -13.53 16.22 -4.39
CA PRO A 119 -13.73 14.90 -5.00
C PRO A 119 -13.38 14.90 -6.49
N GLY A 120 -12.30 14.21 -6.86
CA GLY A 120 -11.77 14.20 -8.24
C GLY A 120 -11.20 15.55 -8.72
N VAL A 121 -11.09 16.54 -7.83
CA VAL A 121 -10.54 17.87 -8.13
C VAL A 121 -9.11 17.93 -7.62
N GLY A 122 -8.18 17.48 -8.44
CA GLY A 122 -6.76 17.39 -8.11
C GLY A 122 -5.90 17.27 -9.36
N CYS A 123 -4.76 16.59 -9.22
CA CYS A 123 -3.93 16.25 -10.37
C CYS A 123 -4.32 14.86 -10.89
N PRO A 124 -4.47 14.70 -12.21
CA PRO A 124 -4.80 13.40 -12.78
C PRO A 124 -3.63 12.42 -12.56
N ALA A 125 -3.92 11.12 -12.47
CA ALA A 125 -2.88 10.10 -12.22
C ALA A 125 -1.79 10.09 -13.31
N VAL A 126 -2.13 10.50 -14.54
CA VAL A 126 -1.19 10.68 -15.67
C VAL A 126 -0.22 11.85 -15.49
N SER A 127 -0.37 12.67 -14.45
CA SER A 127 0.67 13.61 -13.97
C SER A 127 1.79 12.91 -13.21
N THR A 128 1.75 11.57 -13.12
CA THR A 128 2.76 10.72 -12.51
C THR A 128 2.95 9.45 -13.33
N ASN A 129 3.96 8.64 -13.00
CA ASN A 129 4.13 7.27 -13.49
C ASN A 129 3.57 6.20 -12.53
N TRP A 130 2.71 6.59 -11.58
CA TRP A 130 2.29 5.72 -10.49
C TRP A 130 1.39 4.58 -10.94
N ASN A 131 0.56 4.75 -11.96
CA ASN A 131 -0.26 3.66 -12.51
C ASN A 131 0.62 2.52 -13.07
N ASP A 132 1.72 2.84 -13.74
CA ASP A 132 2.65 1.84 -14.25
C ASP A 132 3.32 1.07 -13.10
N LYS A 133 3.71 1.79 -12.03
CA LYS A 133 4.27 1.19 -10.81
C LYS A 133 3.25 0.32 -10.07
N LEU A 134 2.00 0.74 -10.02
CA LEU A 134 0.91 -0.01 -9.40
C LEU A 134 0.68 -1.33 -10.13
N ALA A 135 0.63 -1.30 -11.47
CA ALA A 135 0.53 -2.50 -12.28
C ALA A 135 1.71 -3.45 -12.05
N GLN A 136 2.94 -2.93 -11.94
CA GLN A 136 4.13 -3.74 -11.61
C GLN A 136 4.03 -4.39 -10.24
N LEU A 137 3.57 -3.68 -9.21
CA LEU A 137 3.43 -4.24 -7.87
C LEU A 137 2.33 -5.30 -7.80
N ILE A 138 1.19 -5.08 -8.47
CA ILE A 138 0.11 -6.07 -8.55
C ILE A 138 0.59 -7.34 -9.26
N ALA A 139 1.35 -7.20 -10.35
CA ALA A 139 1.93 -8.35 -11.04
C ALA A 139 2.92 -9.11 -10.15
N ARG A 140 3.73 -8.42 -9.34
CA ARG A 140 4.62 -9.07 -8.37
C ARG A 140 3.85 -9.80 -7.28
N GLN A 141 2.82 -9.16 -6.71
CA GLN A 141 1.96 -9.77 -5.70
C GLN A 141 1.37 -11.10 -6.19
N LYS A 142 0.88 -11.14 -7.45
CA LYS A 142 0.33 -12.38 -8.04
C LYS A 142 1.35 -13.50 -8.19
N ARG A 143 2.63 -13.18 -8.44
CA ARG A 143 3.68 -14.20 -8.51
C ARG A 143 3.98 -14.75 -7.12
N ASP A 144 4.05 -13.86 -6.13
CA ASP A 144 4.27 -14.27 -4.73
C ASP A 144 3.09 -15.08 -4.19
N ASP A 145 1.85 -14.80 -4.63
CA ASP A 145 0.65 -15.55 -4.24
C ASP A 145 0.48 -16.88 -5.03
N GLY A 146 1.10 -17.02 -6.20
CA GLY A 146 0.96 -18.18 -7.10
C GLY A 146 2.10 -19.19 -7.03
N GLU A 147 3.18 -18.89 -6.29
CA GLU A 147 4.21 -19.89 -5.95
C GLU A 147 3.66 -20.96 -4.99
N ASP A 148 2.50 -20.73 -4.36
CA ASP A 148 1.79 -21.70 -3.51
C ASP A 148 0.90 -22.70 -4.29
N ASP A 149 0.83 -22.62 -5.64
CA ASP A 149 0.07 -23.55 -6.50
C ASP A 149 0.98 -24.61 -7.17
N HIS A 150 2.07 -25.03 -6.50
CA HIS A 150 3.01 -26.03 -7.01
C HIS A 150 2.94 -27.36 -6.26
N ASP A 151 1.74 -27.93 -6.16
CA ASP A 151 1.50 -29.37 -5.95
C ASP A 151 0.14 -29.69 -6.62
N ASP A 152 0.05 -30.81 -7.34
CA ASP A 152 -1.10 -31.28 -8.15
C ASP A 152 -1.19 -30.59 -9.52
N GLU A 153 -0.49 -31.03 -10.57
CA GLU A 153 -0.89 -32.20 -11.35
C GLU A 153 0.31 -32.85 -12.06
N ASP A 154 1.01 -33.72 -11.33
CA ASP A 154 1.68 -34.90 -11.88
C ASP A 154 0.60 -35.94 -12.23
N PHE A 155 -0.23 -35.67 -13.24
CA PHE A 155 -0.95 -36.74 -13.91
C PHE A 155 0.03 -37.40 -14.86
N GLY A 156 0.75 -38.36 -14.30
CA GLY A 156 1.42 -39.42 -15.05
C GLY A 156 0.44 -40.01 -16.04
N PHE A 157 0.64 -39.67 -17.30
CA PHE A 157 0.08 -40.39 -18.42
C PHE A 157 1.08 -41.50 -18.75
N ASP A 158 1.06 -42.53 -17.91
CA ASP A 158 1.51 -43.87 -18.28
C ASP A 158 0.55 -44.37 -19.36
N ASP A 159 0.73 -43.93 -20.61
CA ASP A 159 0.13 -44.62 -21.75
C ASP A 159 1.02 -45.82 -22.07
N GLU A 160 0.59 -46.92 -21.45
CA GLU A 160 0.67 -48.30 -21.87
C GLU A 160 1.44 -48.58 -23.18
N VAL A 161 2.49 -49.37 -22.98
CA VAL A 161 3.02 -50.33 -23.93
C VAL A 161 1.86 -51.19 -24.44
N ASP A 162 1.54 -51.08 -25.73
CA ASP A 162 0.95 -52.18 -26.48
C ASP A 162 1.83 -52.47 -27.69
N ASP A 163 2.49 -53.62 -27.57
CA ASP A 163 3.16 -54.38 -28.60
C ASP A 163 2.19 -54.79 -29.73
N GLU A 164 2.79 -55.29 -30.83
CA GLU A 164 2.20 -56.01 -31.96
C GLU A 164 1.68 -55.13 -33.12
N PHE A 165 2.36 -55.17 -34.27
CA PHE A 165 2.10 -56.21 -35.26
C PHE A 165 3.08 -56.08 -36.45
N GLU A 166 3.76 -57.19 -36.75
CA GLU A 166 4.48 -57.43 -38.01
C GLU A 166 3.54 -57.30 -39.20
N ASP A 167 4.06 -56.92 -40.37
CA ASP A 167 3.74 -57.54 -41.68
C ASP A 167 4.38 -56.72 -42.82
N ASP A 168 5.52 -57.25 -43.28
CA ASP A 168 5.81 -57.64 -44.66
C ASP A 168 5.59 -56.72 -45.90
N GLU A 169 6.65 -56.75 -46.73
CA GLU A 169 6.71 -56.60 -48.20
C GLU A 169 6.45 -55.18 -48.79
N GLU A 170 7.23 -54.62 -49.72
CA GLU A 170 8.11 -55.13 -50.80
C GLU A 170 9.15 -54.04 -51.19
#